data_AF-A0A9W8KLD5-F1
#
_entry.id   AF-A0A9W8KLD5-F1
#
_cell.length_a   1.000
_cell.length_b   1.000
_cell.length_c   1.000
_cell.angle_alpha   90.00
_cell.angle_beta   90.00
_cell.angle_gamma   90.00
#
_symmetry.space_group_name_H-M   'P 1'
#
loop_
_entity.id
_entity.type
_entity.pdbx_description
1 polymer ?
#
loop_
_entity_poly.entity_id
_entity_poly.type
_entity_poly.pdbx_seq_one_letter_code
_entity_poly.pdbx_strand_id
1 'polypeptide(L)'
;MSFNDLERGTYSPANRAGNNTTALPDEERAYRRTVQEVSRKVFQINASVANIRQLVGQLGSSRDTSRLRQDIHDKMEGARDLVKQTSGELKALTEFQGVEAKKRARKLEQQKLTADFQKVLEQFQNIQRVSAEVTREFVDRAKHAVQVQQHEYNQDEYSENSPLLGAQQQQQQVVGRMELAVLDNDIEYNEALINERETEINEIEHGIVELNEIFRDLGTIVTEQQSLLDNIESNVQNVSINLESASGQLNEASEYQRKSNRTKFCFLLFIIIFFLILLILALS
;
A
#
# COMPACT_ATOMS: atom_id res chain seq x y z
N MET A 1 14.47 7.43 -64.02
CA MET A 1 13.46 7.96 -63.09
C MET A 1 13.50 9.48 -63.20
N SER A 2 12.39 10.11 -63.53
CA SER A 2 12.33 11.54 -63.89
C SER A 2 12.11 12.39 -62.62
N PHE A 3 12.73 13.56 -62.57
CA PHE A 3 12.63 14.53 -61.46
C PHE A 3 11.19 15.01 -61.18
N ASN A 4 10.24 14.75 -62.08
CA ASN A 4 8.83 15.14 -61.94
C ASN A 4 8.00 14.25 -60.99
N ASP A 5 8.49 13.08 -60.56
CA ASP A 5 7.72 12.17 -59.68
C ASP A 5 7.85 12.50 -58.18
N LEU A 6 8.73 13.44 -57.79
CA LEU A 6 8.97 13.80 -56.38
C LEU A 6 8.10 14.95 -55.84
N GLU A 7 7.46 15.75 -56.69
CA GLU A 7 6.67 16.93 -56.27
C GLU A 7 5.18 16.66 -56.02
N ARG A 8 4.64 15.54 -56.49
CA ARG A 8 3.25 15.15 -56.20
C ARG A 8 3.27 14.11 -55.11
N GLY A 9 3.14 14.55 -53.86
CA GLY A 9 3.18 13.75 -52.64
C GLY A 9 2.06 12.70 -52.49
N THR A 10 1.85 11.84 -53.48
CA THR A 10 0.96 10.68 -53.41
C THR A 10 1.79 9.40 -53.42
N TYR A 11 2.43 9.12 -52.29
CA TYR A 11 2.90 7.77 -52.00
C TYR A 11 1.68 6.91 -51.65
N SER A 12 1.31 5.99 -52.54
CA SER A 12 0.39 4.90 -52.23
C SER A 12 1.20 3.60 -52.27
N PRO A 13 1.65 3.06 -51.12
CA PRO A 13 2.26 1.75 -51.12
C PRO A 13 1.15 0.71 -51.23
N ALA A 14 1.20 -0.03 -52.34
CA ALA A 14 0.40 -1.22 -52.55
C ALA A 14 0.57 -2.21 -51.40
N ASN A 15 -0.57 -2.78 -51.01
CA ASN A 15 -0.78 -3.84 -50.03
C ASN A 15 0.32 -4.91 -50.08
N ARG A 16 1.15 -4.98 -49.04
CA ARG A 16 2.04 -6.12 -48.78
C ARG A 16 1.88 -6.51 -47.31
N ALA A 17 1.29 -7.68 -47.09
CA ALA A 17 1.10 -8.31 -45.79
C ALA A 17 2.41 -8.33 -44.98
N GLY A 18 2.34 -7.93 -43.71
CA GLY A 18 3.44 -8.06 -42.74
C GLY A 18 3.39 -7.07 -41.56
N ASN A 19 2.99 -7.60 -40.39
CA ASN A 19 3.45 -7.23 -39.03
C ASN A 19 2.96 -5.95 -38.31
N ASN A 20 2.00 -6.16 -37.39
CA ASN A 20 1.97 -5.70 -35.99
C ASN A 20 2.85 -4.50 -35.60
N THR A 21 2.41 -3.27 -35.84
CA THR A 21 3.08 -2.08 -35.27
C THR A 21 2.15 -1.01 -34.69
N THR A 22 0.85 -1.25 -34.58
CA THR A 22 -0.12 -0.23 -34.12
C THR A 22 -0.59 -0.35 -32.67
N ALA A 23 -0.12 -1.33 -31.88
CA ALA A 23 -0.60 -1.58 -30.51
C ALA A 23 0.18 -0.82 -29.39
N LEU A 24 1.25 -0.10 -29.72
CA LEU A 24 2.25 0.42 -28.77
C LEU A 24 1.80 1.59 -27.85
N PRO A 25 0.91 2.52 -28.25
CA PRO A 25 0.49 3.63 -27.38
C PRO A 25 -0.52 3.21 -26.29
N ASP A 26 -1.38 2.24 -26.59
CA ASP A 26 -2.51 1.90 -25.73
C ASP A 26 -2.12 0.96 -24.59
N GLU A 27 -1.18 0.03 -24.84
CA GLU A 27 -0.65 -0.86 -23.80
C GLU A 27 0.16 -0.09 -22.74
N GLU A 28 0.97 0.90 -23.14
CA GLU A 28 1.71 1.75 -22.21
C GLU A 28 0.77 2.62 -21.36
N ARG A 29 -0.32 3.13 -21.95
CA ARG A 29 -1.34 3.88 -21.21
C ARG A 29 -2.08 2.98 -20.21
N ALA A 30 -2.42 1.76 -20.63
CA ALA A 30 -3.05 0.77 -19.76
C ALA A 30 -2.13 0.42 -18.58
N TYR A 31 -0.86 0.11 -18.84
CA TYR A 31 0.13 -0.16 -17.80
C TYR A 31 0.25 0.99 -16.80
N ARG A 32 0.40 2.23 -17.28
CA ARG A 32 0.50 3.42 -16.40
C ARG A 32 -0.75 3.64 -15.57
N ARG A 33 -1.93 3.39 -16.15
CA ARG A 33 -3.20 3.48 -15.42
C ARG A 33 -3.25 2.45 -14.29
N THR A 34 -2.88 1.20 -14.57
CA THR A 34 -2.86 0.14 -13.55
C THR A 34 -1.85 0.44 -12.43
N VAL A 35 -0.66 0.94 -12.76
CA VAL A 35 0.34 1.40 -11.78
C VAL A 35 -0.23 2.49 -10.85
N GLN A 36 -0.94 3.47 -11.42
CA GLN A 36 -1.55 4.56 -10.66
C GLN A 36 -2.68 4.07 -9.76
N GLU A 37 -3.52 3.16 -10.26
CA GLU A 37 -4.59 2.54 -9.48
C GLU A 37 -4.05 1.71 -8.32
N VAL A 38 -3.04 0.87 -8.56
CA VAL A 38 -2.36 0.09 -7.51
C VAL A 38 -1.77 1.01 -6.44
N SER A 39 -1.05 2.06 -6.86
CA SER A 39 -0.46 3.04 -5.93
C SER A 39 -1.53 3.73 -5.07
N ARG A 40 -2.65 4.12 -5.70
CA ARG A 40 -3.78 4.75 -5.01
C ARG A 40 -4.40 3.80 -3.99
N LYS A 41 -4.64 2.54 -4.37
CA LYS A 41 -5.22 1.53 -3.48
C LYS A 41 -4.29 1.19 -2.32
N VAL A 42 -2.98 1.04 -2.55
CA VAL A 42 -1.98 0.86 -1.47
C VAL A 42 -2.06 2.00 -0.46
N PHE A 43 -2.16 3.25 -0.93
CA PHE A 43 -2.34 4.40 -0.05
C PHE A 43 -3.68 4.37 0.71
N GLN A 44 -4.77 4.01 0.04
CA GLN A 44 -6.09 3.86 0.67
C GLN A 44 -6.13 2.75 1.73
N ILE A 45 -5.48 1.62 1.48
CA ILE A 45 -5.37 0.54 2.46
C ILE A 45 -4.59 1.03 3.67
N ASN A 46 -3.45 1.70 3.47
CA ASN A 46 -2.66 2.26 4.58
C ASN A 46 -3.48 3.27 5.43
N ALA A 47 -4.23 4.16 4.78
CA ALA A 47 -5.13 5.06 5.47
C ALA A 47 -6.24 4.32 6.23
N SER A 48 -6.81 3.27 5.64
CA SER A 48 -7.82 2.42 6.29
C SER A 48 -7.25 1.71 7.50
N VAL A 49 -6.03 1.16 7.41
CA VAL A 49 -5.32 0.52 8.55
C VAL A 49 -5.11 1.51 9.69
N ALA A 50 -4.69 2.75 9.39
CA ALA A 50 -4.52 3.78 10.41
C ALA A 50 -5.86 4.13 11.11
N ASN A 51 -6.94 4.26 10.33
CA ASN A 51 -8.28 4.50 10.87
C ASN A 51 -8.77 3.34 11.74
N ILE A 52 -8.66 2.09 11.24
CA ILE A 52 -9.04 0.89 11.99
C ILE A 52 -8.26 0.83 13.31
N ARG A 53 -6.94 1.12 13.29
CA ARG A 53 -6.12 1.15 14.50
C ARG A 53 -6.66 2.14 15.54
N GLN A 54 -7.07 3.34 15.11
CA GLN A 54 -7.66 4.34 16.01
C GLN A 54 -9.00 3.88 16.58
N LEU A 55 -9.82 3.18 15.79
CA LEU A 55 -11.12 2.66 16.24
C LEU A 55 -10.96 1.47 17.19
N VAL A 56 -10.09 0.52 16.86
CA VAL A 56 -9.75 -0.64 17.70
C VAL A 56 -9.18 -0.18 19.05
N GLY A 57 -8.37 0.87 19.08
CA GLY A 57 -7.87 1.45 20.34
C GLY A 57 -8.95 2.06 21.24
N GLN A 58 -10.19 2.20 20.75
CA GLN A 58 -11.34 2.64 21.55
C GLN A 58 -12.18 1.47 22.07
N LEU A 59 -11.97 0.25 21.57
CA LEU A 59 -12.63 -0.95 22.09
C LEU A 59 -12.19 -1.21 23.53
N GLY A 60 -13.14 -1.63 24.38
CA GLY A 60 -12.90 -1.81 25.82
C GLY A 60 -12.79 -0.52 26.64
N SER A 61 -12.90 0.67 26.03
CA SER A 61 -13.04 1.93 26.75
C SER A 61 -14.51 2.28 27.00
N SER A 62 -14.78 3.38 27.72
CA SER A 62 -16.14 3.92 27.88
C SER A 62 -16.82 4.35 26.57
N ARG A 63 -16.09 4.32 25.44
CA ARG A 63 -16.59 4.64 24.09
C ARG A 63 -16.92 3.39 23.26
N ASP A 64 -16.78 2.18 23.82
CA ASP A 64 -17.22 0.95 23.16
C ASP A 64 -18.74 0.99 22.95
N THR A 65 -19.14 1.02 21.69
CA THR A 65 -20.55 1.06 21.27
C THR A 65 -20.75 0.11 20.10
N SER A 66 -21.96 -0.43 19.93
CA SER A 66 -22.30 -1.27 18.76
C SER A 66 -21.95 -0.56 17.44
N ARG A 67 -22.20 0.75 17.34
CA ARG A 67 -21.84 1.56 16.17
C ARG A 67 -20.33 1.57 15.87
N LEU A 68 -19.49 1.73 16.90
CA LEU A 68 -18.04 1.70 16.73
C LEU A 68 -17.56 0.36 16.15
N ARG A 69 -18.16 -0.75 16.59
CA ARG A 69 -17.82 -2.09 16.09
C ARG A 69 -18.25 -2.27 14.65
N GLN A 70 -19.46 -1.83 14.32
CA GLN A 70 -19.94 -1.84 12.93
C GLN A 70 -19.01 -1.02 12.04
N ASP A 71 -18.59 0.16 12.49
CA ASP A 71 -17.65 1.01 11.75
C ASP A 71 -16.28 0.30 11.56
N ILE A 72 -15.80 -0.46 12.56
CA ILE A 72 -14.58 -1.28 12.45
C ILE A 72 -14.78 -2.39 11.41
N HIS A 73 -15.88 -3.15 11.49
CA HIS A 73 -16.20 -4.22 10.57
C HIS A 73 -16.29 -3.71 9.12
N ASP A 74 -17.07 -2.65 8.88
CA ASP A 74 -17.24 -2.05 7.54
C ASP A 74 -15.90 -1.57 6.96
N LYS A 75 -15.04 -0.99 7.81
CA LYS A 75 -13.71 -0.51 7.39
C LYS A 75 -12.75 -1.67 7.13
N MET A 76 -12.82 -2.75 7.91
CA MET A 76 -12.04 -3.96 7.69
C MET A 76 -12.45 -4.64 6.38
N GLU A 77 -13.74 -4.77 6.10
CA GLU A 77 -14.23 -5.37 4.86
C GLU A 77 -13.83 -4.53 3.64
N GLY A 78 -14.01 -3.21 3.70
CA GLY A 78 -13.54 -2.32 2.63
C GLY A 78 -12.02 -2.39 2.40
N ALA A 79 -11.23 -2.52 3.45
CA ALA A 79 -9.78 -2.71 3.34
C ALA A 79 -9.43 -4.08 2.73
N ARG A 80 -10.17 -5.13 3.09
CA ARG A 80 -10.03 -6.49 2.54
C ARG A 80 -10.31 -6.51 1.03
N ASP A 81 -11.38 -5.85 0.59
CA ASP A 81 -11.69 -5.71 -0.84
C ASP A 81 -10.59 -4.97 -1.60
N LEU A 82 -10.07 -3.87 -1.05
CA LEU A 82 -8.95 -3.15 -1.65
C LEU A 82 -7.71 -4.04 -1.76
N VAL A 83 -7.43 -4.86 -0.75
CA VAL A 83 -6.30 -5.82 -0.79
C VAL A 83 -6.49 -6.85 -1.90
N LYS A 84 -7.68 -7.45 -2.04
CA LYS A 84 -7.98 -8.42 -3.12
C LYS A 84 -7.80 -7.80 -4.50
N GLN A 85 -8.37 -6.62 -4.71
CA GLN A 85 -8.26 -5.89 -5.97
C GLN A 85 -6.82 -5.51 -6.29
N THR A 86 -6.07 -5.03 -5.30
CA THR A 86 -4.66 -4.64 -5.47
C THR A 86 -3.80 -5.85 -5.84
N SER A 87 -4.04 -7.00 -5.22
CA SER A 87 -3.35 -8.26 -5.56
C SER A 87 -3.63 -8.67 -7.01
N GLY A 88 -4.89 -8.65 -7.45
CA GLY A 88 -5.27 -8.95 -8.83
C GLY A 88 -4.64 -8.00 -9.85
N GLU A 89 -4.64 -6.69 -9.57
CA GLU A 89 -4.01 -5.69 -10.44
C GLU A 89 -2.49 -5.83 -10.47
N LEU A 90 -1.85 -6.18 -9.35
CA LEU A 90 -0.42 -6.41 -9.29
C LEU A 90 0.00 -7.66 -10.08
N LYS A 91 -0.82 -8.72 -10.07
CA LYS A 91 -0.65 -9.87 -10.97
C LYS A 91 -0.82 -9.45 -12.43
N ALA A 92 -1.85 -8.67 -12.75
CA ALA A 92 -2.02 -8.14 -14.11
C ALA A 92 -0.81 -7.31 -14.56
N LEU A 93 -0.15 -6.56 -13.65
CA LEU A 93 1.06 -5.81 -13.96
C LEU A 93 2.24 -6.71 -14.41
N THR A 94 2.37 -7.93 -13.88
CA THR A 94 3.45 -8.85 -14.28
C THR A 94 3.23 -9.44 -15.68
N GLU A 95 1.98 -9.49 -16.15
CA GLU A 95 1.61 -10.04 -17.46
C GLU A 95 1.91 -9.09 -18.64
N PHE A 96 2.13 -7.79 -18.39
CA PHE A 96 2.42 -6.81 -19.46
C PHE A 96 3.78 -7.06 -20.12
N GLN A 97 3.77 -7.67 -21.31
CA GLN A 97 4.97 -7.90 -22.12
C GLN A 97 5.33 -6.65 -22.94
N GLY A 98 6.18 -5.78 -22.37
CA GLY A 98 6.64 -4.56 -23.03
C GLY A 98 7.91 -4.70 -23.88
N VAL A 99 8.19 -3.65 -24.67
CA VAL A 99 9.45 -3.46 -25.41
C VAL A 99 10.66 -3.57 -24.46
N GLU A 100 11.69 -4.34 -24.86
CA GLU A 100 12.90 -4.64 -24.06
C GLU A 100 13.55 -3.40 -23.41
N ALA A 101 13.54 -2.24 -24.09
CA ALA A 101 14.11 -0.99 -23.58
C ALA A 101 13.38 -0.44 -22.32
N LYS A 102 12.08 -0.71 -22.15
CA LYS A 102 11.28 -0.25 -20.99
C LYS A 102 11.02 -1.35 -19.97
N LYS A 103 11.31 -2.60 -20.32
CA LYS A 103 11.13 -3.78 -19.47
C LYS A 103 11.82 -3.64 -18.12
N ARG A 104 13.03 -3.09 -18.10
CA ARG A 104 13.78 -2.84 -16.87
C ARG A 104 13.10 -1.81 -15.96
N ALA A 105 12.66 -0.67 -16.52
CA ALA A 105 11.99 0.38 -15.75
C ALA A 105 10.65 -0.10 -15.17
N ARG A 106 9.85 -0.82 -15.97
CA ARG A 106 8.59 -1.42 -15.50
C ARG A 106 8.83 -2.44 -14.38
N LYS A 107 9.84 -3.30 -14.52
CA LYS A 107 10.21 -4.27 -13.48
C LYS A 107 10.55 -3.60 -12.14
N LEU A 108 11.31 -2.50 -12.16
CA LEU A 108 11.64 -1.73 -10.95
C LEU A 108 10.41 -1.14 -10.27
N GLU A 109 9.49 -0.60 -11.08
CA GLU A 109 8.24 -0.01 -10.59
C GLU A 109 7.32 -1.07 -9.99
N GLN A 110 7.17 -2.23 -10.65
CA GLN A 110 6.44 -3.39 -10.13
C GLN A 110 7.03 -3.91 -8.82
N GLN A 111 8.35 -4.04 -8.74
CA GLN A 111 9.05 -4.45 -7.50
C GLN A 111 8.76 -3.49 -6.36
N LYS A 112 8.85 -2.19 -6.61
CA LYS A 112 8.57 -1.16 -5.59
C LYS A 112 7.12 -1.25 -5.11
N LEU A 113 6.15 -1.33 -6.03
CA LEU A 113 4.74 -1.46 -5.69
C LEU A 113 4.46 -2.75 -4.91
N THR A 114 5.09 -3.86 -5.30
CA THR A 114 4.96 -5.14 -4.59
C THR A 114 5.48 -5.03 -3.16
N ALA A 115 6.66 -4.44 -2.97
CA ALA A 115 7.25 -4.25 -1.64
C ALA A 115 6.42 -3.30 -0.76
N ASP A 116 5.90 -2.21 -1.33
CA ASP A 116 5.04 -1.27 -0.60
C ASP A 116 3.69 -1.93 -0.23
N PHE A 117 3.11 -2.71 -1.13
CA PHE A 117 1.88 -3.47 -0.85
C PHE A 117 2.10 -4.54 0.23
N GLN A 118 3.20 -5.28 0.20
CA GLN A 118 3.55 -6.26 1.23
C GLN A 118 3.63 -5.63 2.63
N LYS A 119 4.28 -4.46 2.75
CA LYS A 119 4.37 -3.74 4.03
C LYS A 119 2.99 -3.34 4.56
N VAL A 120 2.13 -2.80 3.69
CA VAL A 120 0.78 -2.37 4.09
C VAL A 120 -0.10 -3.58 4.43
N LEU A 121 0.05 -4.69 3.69
CA LEU A 121 -0.64 -5.94 3.97
C LEU A 121 -0.23 -6.55 5.32
N GLU A 122 1.06 -6.53 5.65
CA GLU A 122 1.56 -6.95 6.97
C GLU A 122 0.96 -6.10 8.09
N GLN A 123 0.92 -4.78 7.92
CA GLN A 123 0.29 -3.88 8.88
C GLN A 123 -1.21 -4.16 9.04
N PHE A 124 -1.90 -4.48 7.94
CA PHE A 124 -3.31 -4.85 7.96
C PHE A 124 -3.55 -6.17 8.69
N GLN A 125 -2.74 -7.19 8.44
CA GLN A 125 -2.82 -8.47 9.15
C GLN A 125 -2.55 -8.28 10.66
N ASN A 126 -1.59 -7.44 11.03
CA ASN A 126 -1.30 -7.16 12.43
C ASN A 126 -2.51 -6.50 13.12
N ILE A 127 -3.12 -5.48 12.50
CA ILE A 127 -4.29 -4.84 13.14
C ILE A 127 -5.50 -5.78 13.25
N GLN A 128 -5.69 -6.71 12.31
CA GLN A 128 -6.71 -7.77 12.45
C GLN A 128 -6.45 -8.65 13.67
N ARG A 129 -5.19 -9.10 13.87
CA ARG A 129 -4.82 -9.89 15.06
C ARG A 129 -5.08 -9.14 16.36
N VAL A 130 -4.66 -7.88 16.44
CA VAL A 130 -4.89 -7.02 17.60
C VAL A 130 -6.40 -6.85 17.86
N SER A 131 -7.20 -6.64 16.83
CA SER A 131 -8.65 -6.53 16.97
C SER A 131 -9.30 -7.81 17.49
N ALA A 132 -8.88 -8.97 16.99
CA ALA A 132 -9.37 -10.26 17.48
C ALA A 132 -8.97 -10.51 18.94
N GLU A 133 -7.74 -10.14 19.33
CA GLU A 133 -7.26 -10.25 20.71
C GLU A 133 -8.08 -9.38 21.67
N VAL A 134 -8.28 -8.10 21.34
CA VAL A 134 -9.09 -7.18 22.16
C VAL A 134 -10.54 -7.67 22.30
N THR A 135 -11.10 -8.21 21.22
CA THR A 135 -12.47 -8.73 21.22
C THR A 135 -12.58 -10.02 22.04
N ARG A 136 -11.59 -10.92 21.96
CA ARG A 136 -11.53 -12.13 22.80
C ARG A 136 -11.44 -11.77 24.28
N GLU A 137 -10.57 -10.83 24.65
CA GLU A 137 -10.49 -10.39 26.05
C GLU A 137 -11.82 -9.83 26.57
N PHE A 138 -12.57 -9.13 25.73
CA PHE A 138 -13.91 -8.66 26.07
C PHE A 138 -14.87 -9.83 26.32
N VAL A 139 -14.89 -10.81 25.41
CA VAL A 139 -15.73 -12.01 25.52
C VAL A 139 -15.40 -12.80 26.78
N ASP A 140 -14.12 -13.03 27.07
CA ASP A 140 -13.70 -13.78 28.25
C ASP A 140 -14.14 -13.07 29.55
N ARG A 141 -13.98 -11.74 29.62
CA ARG A 141 -14.48 -10.95 30.76
C ARG A 141 -16.00 -11.04 30.89
N ALA A 142 -16.74 -10.95 29.78
CA ALA A 142 -18.20 -11.03 29.79
C ALA A 142 -18.69 -12.43 30.22
N LYS A 143 -18.08 -13.50 29.72
CA LYS A 143 -18.38 -14.88 30.13
C LYS A 143 -18.13 -15.12 31.60
N HIS A 144 -17.02 -14.61 32.14
CA HIS A 144 -16.73 -14.70 33.57
C HIS A 144 -17.78 -13.94 34.41
N ALA A 145 -18.24 -12.77 33.97
CA ALA A 145 -19.28 -12.02 34.66
C ALA A 145 -20.62 -12.77 34.68
N VAL A 146 -21.05 -13.33 33.54
CA VAL A 146 -22.26 -14.15 33.44
C VAL A 146 -22.17 -15.39 34.32
N GLN A 147 -21.02 -16.09 34.31
CA GLN A 147 -20.80 -17.25 35.18
C GLN A 147 -20.89 -16.88 36.66
N VAL A 148 -20.28 -15.79 37.11
CA VAL A 148 -20.35 -15.37 38.51
C VAL A 148 -21.80 -15.06 38.91
N GLN A 149 -22.55 -14.32 38.09
CA GLN A 149 -23.97 -14.04 38.33
C GLN A 149 -24.82 -15.31 38.43
N GLN A 150 -24.55 -16.31 37.59
CA GLN A 150 -25.22 -17.61 37.66
C GLN A 150 -24.84 -18.41 38.92
N HIS A 151 -23.58 -18.38 39.37
CA HIS A 151 -23.15 -19.12 40.57
C HIS A 151 -23.63 -18.49 41.87
N GLU A 152 -23.65 -17.16 41.96
CA GLU A 152 -24.17 -16.41 43.11
C GLU A 152 -25.67 -16.69 43.31
N TYR A 153 -26.42 -16.82 42.20
CA TYR A 153 -27.82 -17.20 42.20
C TYR A 153 -28.08 -18.67 42.62
N ASN A 154 -27.30 -19.62 42.10
CA ASN A 154 -27.47 -21.05 42.44
C ASN A 154 -27.11 -21.39 43.91
N GLN A 155 -26.36 -20.52 44.60
CA GLN A 155 -25.97 -20.75 45.99
C GLN A 155 -27.08 -20.38 47.00
N ASP A 156 -27.98 -19.46 46.63
CA ASP A 156 -29.12 -19.06 47.46
C ASP A 156 -30.32 -20.04 47.39
N GLU A 157 -30.36 -20.94 46.40
CA GLU A 157 -31.42 -21.94 46.23
C GLU A 157 -31.32 -23.11 47.25
N TYR A 158 -30.21 -23.24 47.99
CA TYR A 158 -29.97 -24.33 48.95
C TYR A 158 -30.03 -23.93 50.43
N SER A 159 -30.45 -22.71 50.78
CA SER A 159 -30.71 -22.33 52.19
C SER A 159 -32.14 -22.69 52.60
N GLU A 160 -32.54 -23.95 52.38
CA GLU A 160 -33.83 -24.48 52.79
C GLU A 160 -33.75 -24.97 54.25
N ASN A 161 -33.66 -24.06 55.21
CA ASN A 161 -34.02 -24.34 56.62
C ASN A 161 -34.14 -23.06 57.47
N SER A 162 -35.26 -22.36 57.37
CA SER A 162 -35.75 -21.50 58.44
C SER A 162 -37.27 -21.43 58.41
N PRO A 163 -37.99 -21.97 59.42
CA PRO A 163 -39.42 -21.81 59.51
C PRO A 163 -39.73 -20.45 60.14
N LEU A 164 -40.56 -19.60 59.52
CA LEU A 164 -41.62 -18.79 60.16
C LEU A 164 -42.14 -17.67 59.21
N LEU A 165 -43.48 -17.53 59.17
CA LEU A 165 -44.28 -16.32 58.84
C LEU A 165 -44.93 -16.20 57.44
N GLY A 166 -45.96 -17.02 57.20
CA GLY A 166 -46.71 -17.16 55.93
C GLY A 166 -47.72 -16.07 55.52
N ALA A 167 -47.57 -14.81 55.93
CA ALA A 167 -48.47 -13.72 55.50
C ALA A 167 -47.75 -12.52 54.84
N GLN A 168 -46.46 -12.32 55.14
CA GLN A 168 -45.61 -11.30 54.50
C GLN A 168 -44.87 -11.86 53.26
N GLN A 169 -44.87 -13.19 53.11
CA GLN A 169 -44.18 -13.92 52.04
C GLN A 169 -44.78 -13.72 50.63
N GLN A 170 -46.08 -13.44 50.46
CA GLN A 170 -46.64 -13.29 49.11
C GLN A 170 -46.11 -12.05 48.39
N GLN A 171 -45.92 -10.94 49.11
CA GLN A 171 -45.36 -9.72 48.52
C GLN A 171 -43.84 -9.88 48.26
N GLN A 172 -43.14 -10.62 49.12
CA GLN A 172 -41.71 -10.89 49.00
C GLN A 172 -41.37 -11.92 47.91
N GLN A 173 -42.25 -12.91 47.68
CA GLN A 173 -42.14 -13.86 46.55
C GLN A 173 -42.32 -13.18 45.19
N VAL A 174 -43.20 -12.17 45.08
CA VAL A 174 -43.39 -11.42 43.83
C VAL A 174 -42.17 -10.56 43.52
N VAL A 175 -41.55 -9.94 44.54
CA VAL A 175 -40.29 -9.18 44.38
C VAL A 175 -39.15 -10.10 43.95
N GLY A 176 -38.96 -11.25 44.61
CA GLY A 176 -37.92 -12.21 44.23
C GLY A 176 -38.12 -12.78 42.81
N ARG A 177 -39.36 -13.03 42.38
CA ARG A 177 -39.66 -13.45 41.00
C ARG A 177 -39.41 -12.35 39.96
N MET A 178 -39.64 -11.10 40.32
CA MET A 178 -39.34 -9.96 39.44
C MET A 178 -37.83 -9.75 39.33
N GLU A 179 -37.09 -9.92 40.42
CA GLU A 179 -35.63 -9.86 40.46
C GLU A 179 -34.98 -10.98 39.63
N LEU A 180 -35.51 -12.22 39.70
CA LEU A 180 -35.16 -13.32 38.79
C LEU A 180 -35.36 -12.94 37.31
N ALA A 181 -36.54 -12.40 36.98
CA ALA A 181 -36.89 -12.12 35.59
C ALA A 181 -36.02 -11.01 34.99
N VAL A 182 -35.61 -10.03 35.81
CA VAL A 182 -34.64 -9.00 35.40
C VAL A 182 -33.25 -9.62 35.20
N LEU A 183 -32.80 -10.48 36.11
CA LEU A 183 -31.51 -11.16 36.00
C LEU A 183 -31.44 -12.07 34.76
N ASP A 184 -32.51 -12.84 34.48
CA ASP A 184 -32.60 -13.71 33.32
C ASP A 184 -32.54 -12.92 32.00
N ASN A 185 -33.19 -11.75 31.97
CA ASN A 185 -33.12 -10.85 30.82
C ASN A 185 -31.72 -10.23 30.62
N ASP A 186 -31.04 -9.89 31.72
CA ASP A 186 -29.67 -9.38 31.68
C ASP A 186 -28.68 -10.47 31.21
N ILE A 187 -28.86 -11.71 31.65
CA ILE A 187 -28.07 -12.87 31.20
C ILE A 187 -28.28 -13.11 29.71
N GLU A 188 -29.53 -13.18 29.25
CA GLU A 188 -29.88 -13.38 27.83
C GLU A 188 -29.27 -12.29 26.94
N TYR A 189 -29.33 -11.03 27.37
CA TYR A 189 -28.71 -9.91 26.66
C TYR A 189 -27.18 -10.05 26.58
N ASN A 190 -26.52 -10.41 27.69
CA ASN A 190 -25.08 -10.60 27.71
C ASN A 190 -24.64 -11.80 26.85
N GLU A 191 -25.38 -12.90 26.85
CA GLU A 191 -25.13 -14.05 25.99
C GLU A 191 -25.28 -13.71 24.50
N ALA A 192 -26.32 -12.95 24.14
CA ALA A 192 -26.50 -12.48 22.76
C ALA A 192 -25.32 -11.61 22.30
N LEU A 193 -24.86 -10.70 23.16
CA LEU A 193 -23.68 -9.87 22.90
C LEU A 193 -22.40 -10.72 22.75
N ILE A 194 -22.20 -11.72 23.62
CA ILE A 194 -21.06 -12.64 23.53
C ILE A 194 -21.06 -13.38 22.19
N ASN A 195 -22.22 -13.91 21.77
CA ASN A 195 -22.36 -14.63 20.50
C ASN A 195 -22.07 -13.73 19.28
N GLU A 196 -22.53 -12.47 19.31
CA GLU A 196 -22.20 -11.46 18.29
C GLU A 196 -20.67 -11.30 18.19
N ARG A 197 -19.99 -11.15 19.33
CA ARG A 197 -18.53 -10.99 19.37
C ARG A 197 -17.75 -12.21 18.92
N GLU A 198 -18.20 -13.42 19.25
CA GLU A 198 -17.56 -14.64 18.73
C GLU A 198 -17.68 -14.74 17.21
N THR A 199 -18.82 -14.32 16.66
CA THR A 199 -19.02 -14.24 15.21
C THR A 199 -18.05 -13.24 14.58
N GLU A 200 -17.90 -12.04 15.17
CA GLU A 200 -16.92 -11.04 14.73
C GLU A 200 -15.48 -11.61 14.73
N ILE A 201 -15.09 -12.37 15.76
CA ILE A 201 -13.77 -13.00 15.85
C ILE A 201 -13.57 -14.00 14.71
N ASN A 202 -14.55 -14.86 14.45
CA ASN A 202 -14.47 -15.85 13.37
C ASN A 202 -14.30 -15.19 11.99
N GLU A 203 -14.98 -14.08 11.74
CA GLU A 203 -14.84 -13.31 10.50
C GLU A 203 -13.46 -12.66 10.35
N ILE A 204 -12.88 -12.18 11.45
CA ILE A 204 -11.51 -11.65 11.46
C ILE A 204 -10.51 -12.78 11.17
N GLU A 205 -10.68 -13.95 11.79
CA GLU A 205 -9.83 -15.11 11.55
C GLU A 205 -9.88 -15.60 10.10
N HIS A 206 -11.08 -15.70 9.52
CA HIS A 206 -11.24 -15.99 8.10
C HIS A 206 -10.52 -14.97 7.22
N GLY A 207 -10.61 -13.68 7.57
CA GLY A 207 -9.84 -12.63 6.92
C GLY A 207 -8.33 -12.87 6.97
N ILE A 208 -7.80 -13.22 8.14
CA ILE A 208 -6.36 -13.48 8.31
C ILE A 208 -5.91 -14.64 7.41
N VAL A 209 -6.70 -15.70 7.28
CA VAL A 209 -6.40 -16.83 6.39
C VAL A 209 -6.31 -16.35 4.95
N GLU A 210 -7.30 -15.59 4.47
CA GLU A 210 -7.30 -15.01 3.12
C GLU A 210 -6.09 -14.09 2.89
N LEU A 211 -5.74 -13.24 3.86
CA LEU A 211 -4.54 -12.39 3.74
C LEU A 211 -3.26 -13.23 3.63
N ASN A 212 -3.17 -14.38 4.29
CA ASN A 212 -2.02 -15.28 4.16
C ASN A 212 -1.93 -15.92 2.78
N GLU A 213 -3.06 -16.26 2.14
CA GLU A 213 -3.08 -16.74 0.77
C GLU A 213 -2.55 -15.67 -0.19
N ILE A 214 -3.03 -14.44 -0.04
CA ILE A 214 -2.53 -13.29 -0.81
C ILE A 214 -1.04 -13.07 -0.55
N PHE A 215 -0.57 -13.21 0.69
CA PHE A 215 0.84 -13.05 1.02
C PHE A 215 1.72 -14.10 0.31
N ARG A 216 1.26 -15.35 0.22
CA ARG A 216 1.95 -16.41 -0.53
C ARG A 216 1.98 -16.11 -2.03
N ASP A 217 0.87 -15.63 -2.57
CA ASP A 217 0.76 -15.22 -3.96
C ASP A 217 1.67 -14.02 -4.30
N LEU A 218 1.90 -13.11 -3.35
CA LEU A 218 2.90 -12.05 -3.52
C LEU A 218 4.33 -12.60 -3.46
N GLY A 219 4.56 -13.64 -2.67
CA GLY A 219 5.86 -14.32 -2.58
C GLY A 219 6.33 -14.85 -3.93
N THR A 220 5.42 -15.41 -4.75
CA THR A 220 5.75 -15.88 -6.10
C THR A 220 6.09 -14.74 -7.06
N ILE A 221 5.37 -13.62 -6.96
CA ILE A 221 5.67 -12.39 -7.73
C ILE A 221 7.08 -11.86 -7.38
N VAL A 222 7.48 -11.89 -6.11
CA VAL A 222 8.80 -11.39 -5.67
C VAL A 222 9.93 -12.33 -6.08
N THR A 223 9.78 -13.65 -5.93
CA THR A 223 10.83 -14.61 -6.30
C THR A 223 11.14 -14.60 -7.79
N GLU A 224 10.14 -14.39 -8.66
CA GLU A 224 10.32 -14.20 -10.10
C GLU A 224 11.07 -12.89 -10.44
N GLN A 225 11.05 -11.91 -9.53
CA GLN A 225 11.63 -10.59 -9.75
C GLN A 225 13.04 -10.42 -9.15
N GLN A 226 13.51 -11.31 -8.25
CA GLN A 226 14.74 -11.18 -7.44
C GLN A 226 16.07 -11.05 -8.24
N SER A 227 16.14 -11.52 -9.49
CA SER A 227 17.38 -11.53 -10.30
C SER A 227 17.91 -10.15 -10.75
N LEU A 228 17.15 -9.05 -10.60
CA LEU A 228 17.53 -7.72 -11.12
C LEU A 228 18.16 -6.77 -10.08
N LEU A 229 18.03 -7.03 -8.78
CA LEU A 229 18.47 -6.11 -7.71
C LEU A 229 19.99 -5.89 -7.70
N ASP A 230 20.79 -6.94 -7.95
CA ASP A 230 22.27 -6.85 -8.02
C ASP A 230 22.76 -5.90 -9.13
N ASN A 231 21.94 -5.65 -10.15
CA ASN A 231 22.34 -4.80 -11.28
C ASN A 231 21.95 -3.32 -11.11
N ILE A 232 21.14 -2.96 -10.11
CA ILE A 232 20.75 -1.55 -9.84
C ILE A 232 21.84 -0.86 -9.04
N GLU A 233 22.40 -1.51 -8.03
CA GLU A 233 23.54 -0.99 -7.28
C GLU A 233 24.72 -0.77 -8.22
N SER A 234 24.98 -1.73 -9.13
CA SER A 234 25.98 -1.60 -10.20
C SER A 234 25.67 -0.45 -11.17
N ASN A 235 24.42 -0.27 -11.62
CA ASN A 235 24.09 0.79 -12.57
C ASN A 235 24.01 2.19 -11.96
N VAL A 236 23.58 2.33 -10.71
CA VAL A 236 23.62 3.62 -9.98
C VAL A 236 25.07 3.99 -9.65
N GLN A 237 25.91 3.01 -9.27
CA GLN A 237 27.36 3.22 -9.18
C GLN A 237 27.95 3.65 -10.52
N ASN A 238 27.62 2.97 -11.63
CA ASN A 238 28.10 3.34 -12.96
C ASN A 238 27.64 4.74 -13.39
N VAL A 239 26.40 5.16 -13.08
CA VAL A 239 25.92 6.52 -13.36
C VAL A 239 26.66 7.55 -12.51
N SER A 240 26.91 7.26 -11.23
CA SER A 240 27.72 8.12 -10.35
C SER A 240 29.16 8.27 -10.86
N ILE A 241 29.80 7.16 -11.26
CA ILE A 241 31.16 7.12 -11.83
C ILE A 241 31.22 7.89 -13.17
N ASN A 242 30.19 7.76 -14.01
CA ASN A 242 30.10 8.48 -15.28
C ASN A 242 29.86 9.98 -15.09
N LEU A 243 29.09 10.40 -14.08
CA LEU A 243 28.88 11.81 -13.74
C LEU A 243 30.15 12.46 -13.19
N GLU A 244 30.89 11.74 -12.34
CA GLU A 244 32.18 12.18 -11.81
C GLU A 244 33.22 12.33 -12.93
N SER A 245 33.28 11.36 -13.85
CA SER A 245 34.16 11.41 -15.03
C SER A 245 33.77 12.52 -16.02
N ALA A 246 32.47 12.76 -16.24
CA ALA A 246 31.97 13.85 -17.08
C ALA A 246 32.26 15.22 -16.47
N SER A 247 32.15 15.37 -15.14
CA SER A 247 32.55 16.58 -14.41
C SER A 247 34.05 16.86 -14.58
N GLY A 248 34.89 15.82 -14.48
CA GLY A 248 36.33 15.93 -14.76
C GLY A 248 36.64 16.41 -16.17
N GLN A 249 35.99 15.84 -17.19
CA GLN A 249 36.18 16.23 -18.60
C GLN A 249 35.69 17.66 -18.89
N LEU A 250 34.60 18.11 -18.25
CA LEU A 250 34.12 19.49 -18.38
C LEU A 250 35.09 20.49 -17.74
N ASN A 251 35.71 20.13 -16.61
CA ASN A 251 36.71 20.97 -15.96
C ASN A 251 38.00 21.06 -16.79
N GLU A 252 38.47 19.93 -17.34
CA GLU A 252 39.62 19.90 -18.23
C GLU A 252 39.36 20.68 -19.53
N ALA A 253 38.18 20.53 -20.14
CA ALA A 253 37.78 21.31 -21.31
C ALA A 253 37.74 22.82 -21.04
N SER A 254 37.24 23.23 -19.86
CA SER A 254 37.24 24.63 -19.40
C SER A 254 38.66 25.18 -19.25
N GLU A 255 39.56 24.43 -18.60
CA GLU A 255 40.98 24.78 -18.45
C GLU A 255 41.68 24.92 -19.81
N TYR A 256 41.47 23.96 -20.73
CA TYR A 256 42.00 24.02 -22.10
C TYR A 256 41.47 25.24 -22.87
N GLN A 257 40.17 25.54 -22.76
CA GLN A 257 39.58 26.70 -23.43
C GLN A 257 40.14 28.01 -22.87
N ARG A 258 40.32 28.10 -21.55
CA ARG A 258 40.90 29.28 -20.87
C ARG A 258 42.36 29.50 -21.25
N LYS A 259 43.15 28.42 -21.39
CA LYS A 259 44.54 28.48 -21.86
C LYS A 259 44.64 28.84 -23.35
N SER A 260 43.78 28.26 -24.19
CA SER A 260 43.71 28.55 -25.64
C SER A 260 43.32 30.00 -25.92
N ASN A 261 42.39 30.56 -25.15
CA ASN A 261 41.97 31.95 -25.34
C ASN A 261 43.08 32.95 -24.98
N ARG A 262 43.93 32.63 -24.00
CA ARG A 262 45.09 33.46 -23.66
C ARG A 262 46.15 33.47 -24.76
N THR A 263 46.44 32.33 -25.38
CA THR A 263 47.41 32.27 -26.48
C THR A 263 46.90 32.94 -27.75
N LYS A 264 45.61 32.77 -28.07
CA LYS A 264 44.96 33.47 -29.19
C LYS A 264 44.95 34.99 -29.01
N PHE A 265 44.70 35.48 -27.78
CA PHE A 265 44.74 36.91 -27.48
C PHE A 265 46.15 37.50 -27.65
N CYS A 266 47.20 36.82 -27.17
CA CYS A 266 48.58 37.27 -27.40
C CYS A 266 48.93 37.32 -28.88
N PHE A 267 48.54 36.30 -29.66
CA PHE A 267 48.82 36.27 -31.10
C PHE A 267 48.10 37.41 -31.84
N LEU A 268 46.84 37.69 -31.49
CA LEU A 268 46.09 38.83 -32.04
C LEU A 268 46.77 40.17 -31.71
N LEU A 269 47.28 40.33 -30.48
CA LEU A 269 48.01 41.54 -30.07
C LEU A 269 49.29 41.72 -30.89
N PHE A 270 50.05 40.66 -31.14
CA PHE A 270 51.23 40.68 -32.01
C PHE A 270 50.91 41.15 -33.43
N ILE A 271 49.80 40.67 -34.01
CA ILE A 271 49.36 41.08 -35.35
C ILE A 271 49.04 42.59 -35.37
N ILE A 272 48.33 43.09 -34.36
CA ILE A 272 47.99 44.52 -34.27
C ILE A 272 49.26 45.38 -34.21
N ILE A 273 50.24 45.01 -33.37
CA ILE A 273 51.52 45.74 -33.26
C ILE A 273 52.25 45.73 -34.60
N PHE A 274 52.30 44.58 -35.29
CA PHE A 274 52.96 44.47 -36.59
C PHE A 274 52.36 45.44 -37.63
N PHE A 275 51.03 45.51 -37.72
CA PHE A 275 50.37 46.45 -38.63
C PHE A 275 50.59 47.91 -38.25
N LEU A 276 50.62 48.25 -36.95
CA LEU A 276 50.93 49.60 -36.50
C LEU A 276 52.35 50.03 -36.91
N ILE A 277 53.34 49.14 -36.80
CA ILE A 277 54.72 49.43 -37.23
C ILE A 277 54.77 49.67 -38.74
N LEU A 278 54.11 48.83 -39.54
CA LEU A 278 54.06 49.03 -40.99
C LEU A 278 53.40 50.36 -41.38
N LEU A 279 52.34 50.75 -40.66
CA LEU A 279 51.65 52.01 -40.90
C LEU A 279 52.52 53.22 -40.53
N ILE A 280 53.27 53.15 -39.43
CA ILE A 280 54.23 54.19 -39.05
C ILE A 280 55.30 54.33 -40.13
N LEU A 281 55.90 53.22 -40.58
CA LEU A 281 56.92 53.22 -41.64
C LEU A 281 56.41 53.76 -42.98
N ALA A 282 55.14 53.57 -43.29
CA ALA A 282 54.54 54.09 -44.51
C ALA A 282 54.22 55.61 -44.42
N LEU A 283 54.04 56.15 -43.22
CA LEU A 283 53.74 57.56 -42.97
C LEU A 283 54.98 58.41 -42.65
N SER A 284 56.08 57.78 -42.23
CA SER A 284 57.39 58.40 -42.02
C SER A 284 58.20 58.47 -43.31
#